data_AF-A0A2U2DVE7-F1
#
_entry.id   AF-A0A2U2DVE7-F1
#
_cell.length_a   1.000
_cell.length_b   1.000
_cell.length_c   1.000
_cell.angle_alpha   90.00
_cell.angle_beta   90.00
_cell.angle_gamma   90.00
#
_symmetry.space_group_name_H-M   'P 1'
#
loop_
_entity.id
_entity.type
_entity.pdbx_description
1 polymer ?
#
loop_
_entity_poly.entity_id
_entity_poly.type
_entity_poly.pdbx_seq_one_letter_code
_entity_poly.pdbx_strand_id
1 'polypeptide(L)' 'MAHPLLTQASCAVAGDIAEVKAIANHLAQVMKRIHGLEWRVEIEHDPEVAMVLVVPKLDEEGRR' A
#
# COMPACT_ATOMS: atom_id res chain seq x y z
N MET A 1 -3.66 -23.75 -21.82
CA MET A 1 -2.46 -22.89 -21.65
C MET A 1 -2.89 -21.45 -21.88
N ALA A 2 -2.51 -20.51 -21.01
CA ALA A 2 -2.82 -19.10 -21.21
C ALA A 2 -2.01 -18.52 -22.38
N HIS A 3 -2.58 -17.57 -23.12
CA HIS A 3 -1.93 -16.92 -24.25
C HIS A 3 -0.76 -16.02 -23.75
N PRO A 4 0.41 -16.00 -24.40
CA PRO A 4 1.60 -15.28 -23.92
C PRO A 4 1.37 -13.79 -23.57
N LEU A 5 0.55 -13.08 -24.36
CA LEU A 5 0.17 -11.68 -24.08
C LEU A 5 -0.55 -11.51 -22.73
N LEU A 6 -1.41 -12.46 -22.35
CA LEU A 6 -2.12 -12.41 -21.06
C LEU A 6 -1.16 -12.63 -19.90
N THR A 7 -0.18 -13.53 -20.06
CA THR A 7 0.88 -13.74 -19.07
C THR A 7 1.74 -12.50 -18.89
N GLN A 8 2.16 -11.86 -19.99
CA GLN A 8 2.97 -10.65 -19.94
C GLN A 8 2.22 -9.49 -19.26
N ALA A 9 0.94 -9.28 -19.61
CA ALA A 9 0.10 -8.27 -18.97
C ALA A 9 -0.04 -8.53 -17.46
N SER A 10 -0.27 -9.78 -17.06
CA SER A 10 -0.38 -10.16 -15.64
C SER A 10 0.92 -9.90 -14.86
N CYS A 11 2.09 -10.17 -15.46
CA CYS A 11 3.37 -9.88 -14.83
C CYS A 11 3.63 -8.37 -14.68
N ALA A 12 3.26 -7.56 -15.67
CA ALA A 12 3.37 -6.10 -15.59
C ALA A 12 2.51 -5.53 -14.45
N VAL A 13 1.24 -5.95 -14.38
CA VAL A 13 0.32 -5.56 -13.29
C VAL A 13 0.86 -5.95 -11.91
N ALA A 14 1.48 -7.13 -11.77
CA ALA A 14 2.09 -7.55 -10.51
C ALA A 14 3.28 -6.65 -10.11
N GLY A 15 4.06 -6.18 -11.09
CA GLY A 15 5.14 -5.22 -10.90
C GLY A 15 4.63 -3.89 -10.36
N ASP A 16 3.60 -3.33 -10.99
CA ASP A 16 3.01 -2.06 -10.60
C ASP A 16 2.42 -2.13 -9.17
N ILE A 17 1.74 -3.22 -8.82
CA ILE A 17 1.23 -3.44 -7.46
C ILE A 17 2.37 -3.52 -6.45
N ALA A 18 3.49 -4.15 -6.79
CA ALA A 18 4.65 -4.24 -5.91
C ALA A 18 5.31 -2.87 -5.69
N GLU A 19 5.38 -2.05 -6.73
CA GLU A 19 5.88 -0.68 -6.64
C GLU A 19 5.01 0.18 -5.73
N VAL A 20 3.69 0.13 -5.90
CA VAL A 20 2.74 0.84 -5.05
C VAL A 20 2.91 0.44 -3.58
N LYS A 21 3.07 -0.86 -3.29
CA LYS A 21 3.33 -1.36 -1.94
C LYS A 21 4.66 -0.85 -1.38
N ALA A 22 5.71 -0.77 -2.19
CA ALA A 22 7.00 -0.24 -1.77
C ALA A 22 6.90 1.25 -1.41
N ILE A 23 6.17 2.03 -2.21
CA ILE A 23 5.92 3.46 -1.94
C ILE A 23 5.12 3.63 -0.64
N ALA A 24 4.05 2.85 -0.44
CA ALA A 24 3.25 2.90 0.78
C ALA A 24 4.08 2.61 2.04
N ASN A 25 4.95 1.58 1.98
CA ASN A 25 5.85 1.24 3.07
C ASN A 25 6.88 2.35 3.33
N HIS A 26 7.44 2.94 2.28
CA HIS A 26 8.37 4.06 2.43
C HIS A 26 7.69 5.26 3.09
N LEU A 27 6.47 5.59 2.67
CA LEU A 27 5.67 6.65 3.29
C LEU A 27 5.43 6.38 4.78
N ALA A 28 5.03 5.16 5.16
CA ALA A 28 4.86 4.79 6.57
C ALA A 28 6.16 5.02 7.39
N GLN A 29 7.33 4.69 6.83
CA GLN A 29 8.62 4.94 7.48
C GLN A 29 8.92 6.44 7.60
N VAL A 30 8.60 7.25 6.59
CA VAL A 30 8.74 8.71 6.63
C VAL A 30 7.86 9.28 7.74
N MET A 31 6.59 8.86 7.80
CA MET A 31 5.65 9.30 8.83
C MET A 31 6.12 8.93 10.24
N LYS A 32 6.67 7.72 10.42
CA LYS A 32 7.31 7.33 11.68
C LYS A 32 8.47 8.25 12.06
N ARG A 33 9.33 8.62 11.12
CA ARG A 33 10.46 9.53 11.41
C ARG A 33 9.98 10.93 11.81
N ILE A 34 8.89 11.41 11.23
CA ILE A 34 8.34 12.75 11.51
C ILE A 34 7.58 12.77 12.85
N HIS A 35 6.77 11.74 13.11
CA HIS A 35 5.79 11.75 14.20
C HIS A 35 6.10 10.79 15.35
N GLY A 36 7.13 9.94 15.22
CA GLY A 36 7.59 9.00 16.25
C GLY A 36 6.77 7.72 16.42
N LEU A 37 5.51 7.69 15.98
CA LEU A 37 4.62 6.53 16.06
C LEU A 37 4.77 5.60 14.85
N GLU A 38 4.30 4.35 14.98
CA GLU A 38 4.11 3.48 13.81
C GLU A 38 2.94 3.97 12.95
N TRP A 39 3.05 3.82 11.63
CA TRP A 39 2.00 4.25 10.69
C TRP A 39 1.57 3.12 9.77
N ARG A 40 0.31 3.18 9.35
CA ARG A 40 -0.30 2.29 8.38
C ARG A 40 -0.71 3.11 7.16
N VAL A 41 -0.32 2.64 5.99
CA VAL A 41 -0.75 3.17 4.70
C VAL A 41 -1.50 2.05 3.98
N GLU A 42 -2.78 2.28 3.74
CA GLU A 42 -3.64 1.36 2.96
C GLU A 42 -4.03 2.05 1.66
N ILE A 43 -3.92 1.32 0.55
CA ILE A 43 -4.26 1.80 -0.78
C ILE A 43 -5.31 0.84 -1.34
N GLU A 44 -6.49 1.39 -1.61
CA GLU A 44 -7.59 0.66 -2.21
C GLU A 44 -7.72 1.08 -3.68
N HIS A 45 -7.65 0.06 -4.55
CA HIS A 45 -7.76 0.21 -5.99
C HIS A 45 -9.14 -0.28 -6.45
N ASP A 46 -10.18 0.52 -6.19
CA ASP A 46 -11.51 0.28 -6.76
C ASP A 46 -11.66 1.08 -8.08
N PRO A 47 -12.28 0.51 -9.13
CA PRO A 47 -12.47 1.18 -10.42
C PRO A 47 -13.28 2.49 -10.35
N GLU A 48 -14.14 2.63 -9.34
CA GLU A 48 -15.01 3.79 -9.15
C GLU A 48 -14.40 4.80 -8.17
N VAL A 49 -13.67 4.32 -7.16
CA VAL A 49 -13.04 5.17 -6.14
C VAL A 49 -11.65 4.66 -5.74
N ALA A 50 -10.61 5.44 -6.02
CA ALA A 50 -9.29 5.21 -5.43
C ALA A 50 -9.20 5.88 -4.05
N MET A 51 -8.80 5.13 -3.03
CA MET A 51 -8.59 5.65 -1.67
C MET A 51 -7.17 5.36 -1.18
N VAL A 52 -6.58 6.36 -0.49
CA VAL A 52 -5.35 6.19 0.27
C VAL A 52 -5.61 6.61 1.72
N LEU A 53 -5.48 5.67 2.64
CA LEU A 53 -5.61 5.91 4.08
C LEU A 53 -4.23 5.92 4.73
N VAL A 54 -3.87 7.03 5.38
CA VAL A 54 -2.61 7.19 6.12
C VAL A 54 -2.93 7.53 7.56
N VAL A 55 -2.73 6.57 8.47
CA VAL A 55 -3.10 6.73 9.89
C VAL A 55 -2.04 6.14 10.81
N PRO A 56 -1.89 6.66 12.05
CA PRO A 56 -1.08 6.00 13.07
C PRO A 56 -1.61 4.58 13.32
N LYS A 57 -0.72 3.63 13.55
CA LYS A 57 -1.09 2.34 14.14
C LYS A 57 -1.30 2.60 15.63
N LEU A 58 -2.56 2.76 16.02
CA LEU A 58 -2.95 2.66 17.41
C LEU A 58 -2.74 1.20 17.81
N ASP A 59 -1.80 0.97 18.71
CA ASP A 59 -1.70 -0.23 19.52
C ASP A 59 -3.08 -0.54 20.13
N GLU A 60 -3.47 -1.82 20.17
CA GLU A 60 -4.75 -2.25 20.74
C GLU A 60 -4.90 -1.86 22.24
N GLU A 61 -3.82 -1.38 22.87
CA GLU A 61 -3.76 -0.88 24.24
C GLU A 61 -4.04 0.63 24.37
N GLY A 62 -4.13 1.37 23.25
CA GLY A 62 -4.23 2.83 23.19
C GLY A 62 -5.64 3.43 23.18
N ARG A 63 -6.66 2.72 23.67
CA ARG A 63 -7.92 3.35 24.12
C ARG A 63 -7.83 3.70 25.62
N ARG A 64 -6.91 4.58 26.00
CA ARG A 64 -6.96 5.31 27.29
C ARG A 64 -6.44 6.72 27.11
#